data_AF-A0A517LJ40-F1
#
_entry.id   AF-A0A517LJ40-F1
#
_cell.length_a   1.000
_cell.length_b   1.000
_cell.length_c   1.000
_cell.angle_alpha   90.00
_cell.angle_beta   90.00
_cell.angle_gamma   90.00
#
_symmetry.space_group_name_H-M   'P 1'
#
loop_
_entity.id
_entity.type
_entity.pdbx_description
1 polymer ?
#
loop_
_entity_poly.entity_id
_entity_poly.type
_entity_poly.pdbx_seq_one_letter_code
_entity_poly.pdbx_strand_id
1 'polypeptide(L)'
;MDVAANIVGAIDICLTRGKQLHQLCKTFKNAEKELAERALRIEACWLRVRCQLDYMTGQFVNLMNDRLKENFSEIITKLMEKLDHCSSKIEPYNSMIDDSASIRPLARSATQQWPTKAKFARSKDSLDQAIEDLETWQRIFDPSWFLIITSATPAAFDSISARFGEKSLIRTFPSVSGMRVPLPSTTTRTLKSDHTTFLDSGVLQFGETLDSHLPFSRVRIGYRKDKRYLLDSAECPQSRDSKSYAKDARSLASKLSKADPFFFNILACKGVIKEEPKFTFVFKFPNHLSDPSSLRSLLLAGTVPVSLSERFQVAKDLVKSVLYVHYYEFVHKNIRPEEIWLFRHGTRADARVSTFLLGFGDFRHEDAHTGNCGDSNWARNLYRHPQRQGTSPSMKYTMQHDIYSVGVCLLEIGLWQSFVEYKKMTDVASASSLFTSLLDSEKFYDTSESQSILVKLAQTCLTCLDPGNVDFGDSRQFEDKDGLLIHGRLSDIQV
;
A
#
# COMPACT_ATOMS: atom_id res chain seq x y z
N MET A 1 -8.32 32.42 -10.24
CA MET A 1 -9.35 31.72 -9.45
C MET A 1 -8.64 30.70 -8.58
N ASP A 2 -8.96 30.65 -7.29
CA ASP A 2 -8.33 29.72 -6.37
C ASP A 2 -8.73 28.27 -6.74
N VAL A 3 -7.77 27.50 -7.24
CA VAL A 3 -7.97 26.10 -7.67
C VAL A 3 -8.52 25.25 -6.53
N ALA A 4 -8.12 25.55 -5.29
CA ALA A 4 -8.61 24.83 -4.11
C ALA A 4 -10.10 25.09 -3.88
N ALA A 5 -10.55 26.34 -3.99
CA ALA A 5 -11.96 26.69 -3.85
C ALA A 5 -12.84 26.04 -4.93
N ASN A 6 -12.35 25.96 -6.17
CA ASN A 6 -13.04 25.27 -7.26
C ASN A 6 -13.19 23.77 -7.00
N ILE A 7 -12.15 23.13 -6.47
CA ILE A 7 -12.18 21.72 -6.09
C ILE A 7 -13.22 21.47 -5.00
N VAL A 8 -13.22 22.30 -3.94
CA VAL A 8 -14.20 22.18 -2.85
C VAL A 8 -15.64 22.35 -3.38
N GLY A 9 -15.88 23.35 -4.23
CA GLY A 9 -17.18 23.55 -4.86
C GLY A 9 -17.62 22.35 -5.73
N ALA A 10 -16.70 21.77 -6.50
CA ALA A 10 -16.96 20.57 -7.30
C ALA A 10 -17.30 19.35 -6.44
N ILE A 11 -16.63 19.19 -5.29
CA ILE A 11 -16.95 18.15 -4.31
C ILE A 11 -18.37 18.33 -3.76
N ASP A 12 -18.77 19.55 -3.38
CA ASP A 12 -20.12 19.81 -2.86
C ASP A 12 -21.21 19.48 -3.89
N ILE A 13 -20.94 19.73 -5.18
CA ILE A 13 -21.82 19.34 -6.27
C ILE A 13 -21.91 17.80 -6.36
N CYS A 14 -20.78 17.08 -6.28
CA CYS A 14 -20.78 15.62 -6.27
C CYS A 14 -21.58 15.06 -5.09
N LEU A 15 -21.38 15.61 -3.89
CA LEU A 15 -22.10 15.22 -2.67
C LEU A 15 -23.61 15.42 -2.81
N THR A 16 -24.02 16.51 -3.46
CA THR A 16 -25.43 16.80 -3.73
C THR A 16 -26.02 15.81 -4.74
N ARG A 17 -25.34 15.59 -5.87
CA ARG A 17 -25.77 14.67 -6.92
C ARG A 17 -25.84 13.22 -6.45
N GLY A 18 -24.83 12.76 -5.72
CA GLY A 18 -24.85 11.40 -5.21
C GLY A 18 -25.88 11.18 -4.09
N LYS A 19 -26.26 12.21 -3.32
CA LYS A 19 -27.43 12.13 -2.42
C LYS A 19 -28.73 11.90 -3.21
N GLN A 20 -28.90 12.58 -4.35
CA GLN A 20 -30.05 12.36 -5.24
C GLN A 20 -30.04 10.92 -5.79
N LEU A 21 -28.89 10.46 -6.29
CA LEU A 21 -28.70 9.09 -6.75
C LEU A 21 -29.03 8.04 -5.67
N HIS A 22 -28.58 8.27 -4.44
CA HIS A 22 -28.89 7.40 -3.29
C HIS A 22 -30.39 7.38 -2.98
N GLN A 23 -31.06 8.52 -3.04
CA GLN A 23 -32.51 8.60 -2.84
C GLN A 23 -33.27 7.87 -3.96
N LEU A 24 -32.81 8.00 -5.21
CA LEU A 24 -33.34 7.24 -6.34
C LEU A 24 -33.15 5.72 -6.14
N CYS A 25 -31.97 5.27 -5.69
CA CYS A 25 -31.72 3.84 -5.44
C CYS A 25 -32.64 3.25 -4.35
N LYS A 26 -33.06 4.04 -3.36
CA LYS A 26 -33.98 3.59 -2.30
C LYS A 26 -35.37 3.24 -2.81
N THR A 27 -35.83 3.84 -3.91
CA THR A 27 -37.17 3.54 -4.47
C THR A 27 -37.22 2.12 -5.07
N PHE A 28 -36.06 1.53 -5.38
CA PHE A 28 -35.92 0.15 -5.85
C PHE A 28 -35.85 -0.90 -4.74
N LYS A 29 -35.97 -0.52 -3.45
CA LYS A 29 -35.86 -1.48 -2.33
C LYS A 29 -36.94 -2.58 -2.37
N ASN A 30 -38.06 -2.31 -3.03
CA ASN A 30 -39.15 -3.26 -3.25
C ASN A 30 -39.20 -3.79 -4.70
N ALA A 31 -38.15 -3.55 -5.50
CA ALA A 31 -38.08 -4.03 -6.88
C ALA A 31 -37.74 -5.51 -6.98
N GLU A 32 -37.87 -6.05 -8.20
CA GLU A 32 -37.42 -7.40 -8.53
C GLU A 32 -35.97 -7.62 -8.05
N LYS A 33 -35.67 -8.83 -7.58
CA LYS A 33 -34.44 -9.17 -6.83
C LYS A 33 -33.16 -8.68 -7.50
N GLU A 34 -33.07 -8.76 -8.83
CA GLU A 34 -31.89 -8.35 -9.61
C GLU A 34 -31.68 -6.82 -9.66
N LEU A 35 -32.76 -6.03 -9.61
CA LEU A 35 -32.70 -4.56 -9.55
C LEU A 35 -32.33 -4.09 -8.14
N ALA A 36 -32.90 -4.73 -7.12
CA ALA A 36 -32.56 -4.47 -5.73
C ALA A 36 -31.07 -4.73 -5.45
N GLU A 37 -30.48 -5.78 -6.04
CA GLU A 37 -29.04 -6.07 -5.91
C GLU A 37 -28.16 -4.98 -6.54
N ARG A 38 -28.52 -4.48 -7.72
CA ARG A 38 -27.78 -3.40 -8.41
C ARG A 38 -27.89 -2.08 -7.67
N ALA A 39 -29.09 -1.73 -7.21
CA ALA A 39 -29.32 -0.54 -6.39
C ALA A 39 -28.48 -0.60 -5.09
N LEU A 40 -28.37 -1.78 -4.47
CA LEU A 40 -27.51 -2.00 -3.30
C LEU A 40 -26.02 -1.81 -3.63
N ARG A 41 -25.55 -2.28 -4.79
CA ARG A 41 -24.15 -2.03 -5.24
C ARG A 41 -23.87 -0.55 -5.47
N ILE A 42 -24.78 0.16 -6.13
CA ILE A 42 -24.64 1.61 -6.33
C ILE A 42 -24.64 2.32 -4.98
N GLU A 43 -25.50 1.95 -4.04
CA GLU A 43 -25.52 2.49 -2.68
C GLU A 43 -24.21 2.24 -1.93
N ALA A 44 -23.66 1.02 -2.01
CA ALA A 44 -22.38 0.68 -1.41
C ALA A 44 -21.22 1.48 -2.04
N CYS A 45 -21.22 1.63 -3.37
CA CYS A 45 -20.24 2.44 -4.09
C CYS A 45 -20.35 3.91 -3.67
N TRP A 46 -21.56 4.46 -3.67
CA TRP A 46 -21.79 5.85 -3.28
C TRP A 46 -21.36 6.12 -1.83
N LEU A 47 -21.66 5.21 -0.89
CA LEU A 47 -21.24 5.39 0.51
C LEU A 47 -19.72 5.57 0.62
N ARG A 48 -18.96 4.78 -0.14
CA ARG A 48 -17.50 4.87 -0.19
C ARG A 48 -17.02 6.18 -0.82
N VAL A 49 -17.58 6.56 -1.97
CA VAL A 49 -17.27 7.84 -2.64
C VAL A 49 -17.57 9.02 -1.70
N ARG A 50 -18.73 8.99 -1.03
CA ARG A 50 -19.12 10.04 -0.09
C ARG A 50 -18.12 10.18 1.06
N CYS A 51 -17.70 9.07 1.68
CA CYS A 51 -16.69 9.13 2.74
C CYS A 51 -15.36 9.70 2.26
N GLN A 52 -14.94 9.35 1.03
CA GLN A 52 -13.77 9.92 0.36
C GLN A 52 -13.92 11.43 0.18
N LEU A 53 -15.02 11.88 -0.41
CA LEU A 53 -15.28 13.29 -0.70
C LEU A 53 -15.46 14.16 0.56
N ASP A 54 -16.23 13.68 1.55
CA ASP A 54 -16.50 14.40 2.81
C ASP A 54 -15.22 14.67 3.63
N TYR A 55 -14.16 13.88 3.42
CA TYR A 55 -12.85 14.18 4.00
C TYR A 55 -12.12 15.30 3.27
N MET A 56 -12.32 15.38 1.95
CA MET A 56 -11.60 16.30 1.09
C MET A 56 -12.15 17.71 1.11
N THR A 57 -13.38 17.91 1.59
CA THR A 57 -13.97 19.25 1.81
C THR A 57 -13.31 20.05 2.95
N GLY A 58 -12.30 19.49 3.64
CA GLY A 58 -11.53 20.16 4.69
C GLY A 58 -10.29 20.94 4.21
N GLN A 59 -9.38 21.27 5.13
CA GLN A 59 -8.12 21.98 4.84
C GLN A 59 -7.13 21.18 3.98
N PHE A 60 -7.46 19.94 3.60
CA PHE A 60 -6.54 19.03 2.94
C PHE A 60 -6.19 19.45 1.51
N VAL A 61 -7.13 20.04 0.75
CA VAL A 61 -6.86 20.54 -0.61
C VAL A 61 -5.72 21.57 -0.60
N ASN A 62 -5.58 22.31 0.49
CA ASN A 62 -4.51 23.31 0.65
C ASN A 62 -3.14 22.68 0.93
N LEU A 63 -3.10 21.43 1.41
CA LEU A 63 -1.86 20.69 1.68
C LEU A 63 -1.30 19.99 0.42
N MET A 64 -2.04 19.98 -0.68
CA MET A 64 -1.59 19.37 -1.93
C MET A 64 -0.65 20.31 -2.70
N ASN A 65 0.35 19.75 -3.38
CA ASN A 65 1.11 20.49 -4.39
C ASN A 65 0.22 20.78 -5.63
N ASP A 66 0.62 21.74 -6.46
CA ASP A 66 -0.24 22.23 -7.55
C ASP A 66 -0.54 21.15 -8.60
N ARG A 67 0.44 20.28 -8.91
CA ARG A 67 0.26 19.15 -9.82
C ARG A 67 -0.78 18.14 -9.31
N LEU A 68 -0.80 17.88 -8.00
CA LEU A 68 -1.81 17.03 -7.37
C LEU A 68 -3.18 17.71 -7.36
N LYS A 69 -3.26 19.03 -7.11
CA LYS A 69 -4.51 19.80 -7.19
C LYS A 69 -5.13 19.73 -8.58
N GLU A 70 -4.34 19.93 -9.64
CA GLU A 70 -4.81 19.86 -11.03
C GLU A 70 -5.34 18.47 -11.39
N ASN A 71 -4.56 17.41 -11.13
CA ASN A 71 -4.99 16.03 -11.35
C ASN A 71 -6.26 15.71 -10.55
N PHE A 72 -6.32 16.16 -9.30
CA PHE A 72 -7.47 15.93 -8.44
C PHE A 72 -8.73 16.66 -8.95
N SER A 73 -8.60 17.90 -9.42
CA SER A 73 -9.69 18.66 -10.05
C SER A 73 -10.28 17.91 -11.25
N GLU A 74 -9.42 17.32 -12.08
CA GLU A 74 -9.83 16.53 -13.24
C GLU A 74 -10.56 15.24 -12.83
N ILE A 75 -10.07 14.56 -11.79
CA ILE A 75 -10.70 13.35 -11.24
C ILE A 75 -12.09 13.64 -10.65
N ILE A 76 -12.26 14.75 -9.93
CA ILE A 76 -13.56 15.16 -9.39
C ILE A 76 -14.52 15.56 -10.51
N THR A 77 -14.04 16.24 -11.54
CA THR A 77 -14.87 16.60 -12.71
C THR A 77 -15.39 15.33 -13.40
N LYS A 78 -14.54 14.31 -13.58
CA LYS A 78 -14.99 12.99 -14.10
C LYS A 78 -15.99 12.30 -13.19
N LEU A 79 -15.90 12.47 -11.86
CA LEU A 79 -16.93 11.97 -10.94
C LEU A 79 -18.27 12.67 -11.17
N MET A 80 -18.25 14.00 -11.31
CA MET A 80 -19.44 14.80 -11.58
C MET A 80 -20.17 14.30 -12.82
N GLU A 81 -19.44 14.09 -13.92
CA GLU A 81 -19.96 13.55 -15.18
C GLU A 81 -20.55 12.15 -15.01
N LYS A 82 -19.83 11.26 -14.29
CA LYS A 82 -20.31 9.90 -14.02
C LYS A 82 -21.58 9.90 -13.16
N LEU A 83 -21.68 10.77 -12.16
CA LEU A 83 -22.87 10.90 -11.31
C LEU A 83 -24.08 11.43 -12.09
N ASP A 84 -23.89 12.38 -13.01
CA ASP A 84 -24.95 12.86 -13.91
C ASP A 84 -25.42 11.76 -14.86
N HIS A 85 -24.48 11.02 -15.45
CA HIS A 85 -24.79 9.89 -16.32
C HIS A 85 -25.55 8.78 -15.57
N CYS A 86 -25.15 8.48 -14.34
CA CYS A 86 -25.87 7.53 -13.49
C CYS A 86 -27.28 8.01 -13.18
N SER A 87 -27.44 9.28 -12.81
CA SER A 87 -28.72 9.86 -12.42
C SER A 87 -29.69 9.91 -13.60
N SER A 88 -29.26 10.39 -14.77
CA SER A 88 -30.06 10.44 -16.00
C SER A 88 -30.50 9.06 -16.51
N LYS A 89 -29.69 8.02 -16.28
CA LYS A 89 -30.05 6.64 -16.59
C LYS A 89 -31.10 6.08 -15.64
N ILE A 90 -31.18 6.56 -14.40
CA ILE A 90 -32.06 6.03 -13.35
C ILE A 90 -33.37 6.83 -13.24
N GLU A 91 -33.34 8.12 -13.54
CA GLU A 91 -34.47 9.05 -13.44
C GLU A 91 -35.75 8.59 -14.20
N PRO A 92 -35.68 8.02 -15.42
CA PRO A 92 -36.87 7.53 -16.14
C PRO A 92 -37.65 6.42 -15.44
N TYR A 93 -37.04 5.74 -14.46
CA TYR A 93 -37.70 4.68 -13.70
C TYR A 93 -38.42 5.20 -12.46
N ASN A 94 -38.01 6.35 -11.94
CA ASN A 94 -38.63 6.94 -10.76
C ASN A 94 -39.99 7.58 -11.12
N SER A 95 -40.09 8.20 -12.30
CA SER A 95 -41.38 8.71 -12.83
C SER A 95 -42.39 7.58 -13.07
N MET A 96 -41.92 6.38 -13.45
CA MET A 96 -42.79 5.19 -13.60
C MET A 96 -43.35 4.67 -12.27
N ILE A 97 -42.71 4.96 -11.15
CA ILE A 97 -43.17 4.58 -9.80
C ILE A 97 -44.18 5.62 -9.28
N ASP A 98 -43.93 6.91 -9.51
CA ASP A 98 -44.80 8.01 -9.05
C ASP A 98 -46.15 8.09 -9.79
N ASP A 99 -46.22 7.71 -11.08
CA ASP A 99 -47.50 7.64 -11.82
C ASP A 99 -48.49 6.62 -11.23
N SER A 100 -48.02 5.69 -10.39
CA SER A 100 -48.89 4.76 -9.65
C SER A 100 -49.39 5.29 -8.30
N ALA A 101 -48.77 6.36 -7.77
CA ALA A 101 -49.04 6.91 -6.45
C ALA A 101 -50.04 8.09 -6.46
N SER A 102 -50.34 8.65 -7.63
CA SER A 102 -51.24 9.80 -7.80
C SER A 102 -52.73 9.43 -8.02
N ILE A 103 -53.09 8.14 -7.97
CA ILE A 103 -54.48 7.68 -8.02
C ILE A 103 -55.01 7.44 -6.59
N ARG A 104 -56.15 8.06 -6.28
CA ARG A 104 -56.88 8.09 -4.99
C ARG A 104 -56.86 6.76 -4.20
N PRO A 105 -56.91 6.81 -2.86
CA PRO A 105 -56.79 5.63 -2.00
C PRO A 105 -58.10 4.83 -1.99
N LEU A 106 -58.27 3.91 -2.94
CA LEU A 106 -59.23 2.81 -2.81
C LEU A 106 -58.62 1.52 -3.37
N ALA A 107 -58.58 0.50 -2.51
CA ALA A 107 -58.14 -0.87 -2.78
C ALA A 107 -56.66 -1.08 -3.14
N ARG A 108 -55.86 -1.41 -2.11
CA ARG A 108 -54.62 -2.16 -2.26
C ARG A 108 -54.94 -3.57 -2.79
N SER A 109 -54.93 -3.77 -4.10
CA SER A 109 -54.70 -5.10 -4.69
C SER A 109 -53.36 -5.10 -5.42
N ALA A 110 -52.49 -6.00 -4.98
CA ALA A 110 -51.14 -6.19 -5.47
C ALA A 110 -51.11 -6.62 -6.93
N THR A 111 -50.71 -5.72 -7.82
CA THR A 111 -49.91 -6.02 -9.01
C THR A 111 -49.18 -4.76 -9.42
N GLN A 112 -48.03 -4.51 -8.79
CA GLN A 112 -47.07 -3.51 -9.24
C GLN A 112 -46.51 -4.03 -10.58
N GLN A 113 -47.06 -3.55 -11.71
CA GLN A 113 -46.63 -3.99 -13.03
C GLN A 113 -45.28 -3.37 -13.37
N TRP A 114 -44.22 -4.19 -13.31
CA TRP A 114 -42.90 -3.83 -13.82
C TRP A 114 -42.91 -3.75 -15.36
N PRO A 115 -42.06 -2.90 -15.95
CA PRO A 115 -41.99 -2.72 -17.41
C PRO A 115 -41.66 -4.03 -18.15
N THR A 116 -42.05 -4.10 -19.42
CA THR A 116 -41.86 -5.27 -20.30
C THR A 116 -40.43 -5.81 -20.28
N LYS A 117 -40.25 -7.13 -20.47
CA LYS A 117 -38.94 -7.83 -20.42
C LYS A 117 -37.82 -7.13 -21.20
N ALA A 118 -38.13 -6.50 -22.34
CA ALA A 118 -37.15 -5.77 -23.15
C ALA A 118 -36.74 -4.41 -22.56
N LYS A 119 -37.66 -3.69 -21.90
CA LYS A 119 -37.34 -2.46 -21.15
C LYS A 119 -36.51 -2.82 -19.91
N PHE A 120 -36.89 -3.90 -19.21
CA PHE A 120 -36.15 -4.44 -18.07
C PHE A 120 -34.70 -4.83 -18.42
N ALA A 121 -34.48 -5.51 -19.56
CA ALA A 121 -33.14 -5.87 -20.02
C ALA A 121 -32.26 -4.63 -20.30
N ARG A 122 -32.79 -3.57 -20.94
CA ARG A 122 -32.05 -2.32 -21.14
C ARG A 122 -31.75 -1.58 -19.83
N SER A 123 -32.63 -1.68 -18.84
CA SER A 123 -32.40 -1.13 -17.49
C SER A 123 -31.23 -1.80 -16.80
N LYS A 124 -31.10 -3.12 -16.98
CA LYS A 124 -30.00 -3.93 -16.44
C LYS A 124 -28.65 -3.46 -16.96
N ASP A 125 -28.51 -3.35 -18.27
CA ASP A 125 -27.26 -2.92 -18.92
C ASP A 125 -26.88 -1.49 -18.49
N SER A 126 -27.89 -0.62 -18.32
CA SER A 126 -27.67 0.77 -17.90
C SER A 126 -27.17 0.88 -16.46
N LEU A 127 -27.73 0.07 -15.55
CA LEU A 127 -27.30 0.01 -14.14
C LEU A 127 -25.95 -0.68 -13.98
N ASP A 128 -25.68 -1.73 -14.76
CA ASP A 128 -24.37 -2.40 -14.77
C ASP A 128 -23.28 -1.44 -15.23
N GLN A 129 -23.54 -0.65 -16.28
CA GLN A 129 -22.60 0.39 -16.71
C GLN A 129 -22.38 1.46 -15.64
N ALA A 130 -23.43 1.87 -14.92
CA ALA A 130 -23.33 2.85 -13.83
C ALA A 130 -22.48 2.32 -12.65
N ILE A 131 -22.63 1.04 -12.31
CA ILE A 131 -21.80 0.36 -11.31
C ILE A 131 -20.34 0.35 -11.78
N GLU A 132 -20.08 -0.11 -13.00
CA GLU A 132 -18.73 -0.15 -13.56
C GLU A 132 -18.08 1.23 -13.60
N ASP A 133 -18.85 2.27 -13.93
CA ASP A 133 -18.38 3.64 -13.97
C ASP A 133 -17.91 4.14 -12.60
N LEU A 134 -18.72 3.91 -11.55
CA LEU A 134 -18.39 4.28 -10.17
C LEU A 134 -17.23 3.45 -9.61
N GLU A 135 -17.22 2.14 -9.84
CA GLU A 135 -16.13 1.25 -9.41
C GLU A 135 -14.81 1.60 -10.11
N THR A 136 -14.86 1.95 -11.39
CA THR A 136 -13.67 2.39 -12.14
C THR A 136 -13.15 3.72 -11.60
N TRP A 137 -14.04 4.67 -11.31
CA TRP A 137 -13.63 5.92 -10.68
C TRP A 137 -12.98 5.69 -9.31
N GLN A 138 -13.58 4.85 -8.47
CA GLN A 138 -12.99 4.48 -7.17
C GLN A 138 -11.60 3.88 -7.34
N ARG A 139 -11.41 2.98 -8.31
CA ARG A 139 -10.10 2.36 -8.59
C ARG A 139 -9.04 3.38 -9.01
N ILE A 140 -9.44 4.42 -9.74
CA ILE A 140 -8.55 5.53 -10.13
C ILE A 140 -8.25 6.43 -8.93
N PHE A 141 -9.24 6.68 -8.07
CA PHE A 141 -9.12 7.63 -6.98
C PHE A 141 -8.48 7.05 -5.69
N ASP A 142 -8.66 5.76 -5.43
CA ASP A 142 -8.16 5.07 -4.22
C ASP A 142 -6.66 5.29 -3.93
N PRO A 143 -5.73 5.26 -4.91
CA PRO A 143 -4.32 5.55 -4.66
C PRO A 143 -4.08 6.98 -4.19
N SER A 144 -4.73 7.97 -4.82
CA SER A 144 -4.64 9.38 -4.43
C SER A 144 -5.24 9.58 -3.04
N TRP A 145 -6.42 9.01 -2.79
CA TRP A 145 -7.06 8.98 -1.46
C TRP A 145 -6.14 8.42 -0.38
N PHE A 146 -5.43 7.32 -0.68
CA PHE A 146 -4.49 6.73 0.25
C PHE A 146 -3.33 7.68 0.56
N LEU A 147 -2.69 8.26 -0.46
CA LEU A 147 -1.60 9.22 -0.25
C LEU A 147 -2.07 10.37 0.65
N ILE A 148 -3.26 10.88 0.35
CA ILE A 148 -3.94 11.95 1.06
C ILE A 148 -4.17 11.61 2.54
N ILE A 149 -4.68 10.42 2.85
CA ILE A 149 -4.92 10.01 4.24
C ILE A 149 -3.61 9.66 4.98
N THR A 150 -2.58 9.19 4.26
CA THR A 150 -1.26 8.93 4.86
C THR A 150 -0.46 10.20 5.14
N SER A 151 -0.65 11.25 4.35
CA SER A 151 -0.07 12.58 4.59
C SER A 151 -0.88 13.39 5.60
N ALA A 152 -2.05 12.91 6.01
CA ALA A 152 -2.92 13.59 6.96
C ALA A 152 -2.33 13.58 8.37
N THR A 153 -2.59 14.65 9.13
CA THR A 153 -2.26 14.65 10.55
C THR A 153 -3.13 13.65 11.31
N PRO A 154 -2.63 13.08 12.43
CA PRO A 154 -3.44 12.27 13.33
C PRO A 154 -4.74 12.97 13.75
N ALA A 155 -4.71 14.30 13.91
CA ALA A 155 -5.89 15.11 14.23
C ALA A 155 -6.91 15.17 13.07
N ALA A 156 -6.45 15.25 11.82
CA ALA A 156 -7.32 15.18 10.65
C ALA A 156 -8.01 13.82 10.58
N PHE A 157 -7.29 12.74 10.88
CA PHE A 157 -7.80 11.37 10.95
C PHE A 157 -8.83 11.15 12.08
N ASP A 158 -8.54 11.66 13.28
CA ASP A 158 -9.43 11.56 14.44
C ASP A 158 -10.77 12.30 14.20
N SER A 159 -10.72 13.45 13.50
CA SER A 159 -11.92 14.17 13.05
C SER A 159 -12.81 13.32 12.13
N ILE A 160 -12.22 12.51 11.24
CA ILE A 160 -12.97 11.57 10.38
C ILE A 160 -13.66 10.51 11.23
N SER A 161 -12.90 9.90 12.14
CA SER A 161 -13.38 8.82 13.00
C SER A 161 -14.55 9.26 13.87
N ALA A 162 -14.51 10.51 14.35
CA ALA A 162 -15.60 11.13 15.08
C ALA A 162 -16.86 11.35 14.22
N ARG A 163 -16.72 11.76 12.94
CA ARG A 163 -17.86 12.06 12.05
C ARG A 163 -18.57 10.82 11.52
N PHE A 164 -17.82 9.79 11.12
CA PHE A 164 -18.39 8.60 10.45
C PHE A 164 -18.61 7.41 11.37
N GLY A 165 -18.06 7.47 12.59
CA GLY A 165 -17.96 6.33 13.48
C GLY A 165 -16.87 5.35 13.01
N GLU A 166 -15.94 5.06 13.90
CA GLU A 166 -14.74 4.26 13.61
C GLU A 166 -15.06 2.93 12.91
N LYS A 167 -16.06 2.20 13.40
CA LYS A 167 -16.48 0.91 12.83
C LYS A 167 -16.99 1.03 11.38
N SER A 168 -17.63 2.14 11.04
CA SER A 168 -18.14 2.37 9.69
C SER A 168 -17.02 2.69 8.71
N LEU A 169 -16.03 3.49 9.14
CA LEU A 169 -14.84 3.79 8.34
C LEU A 169 -14.00 2.55 8.09
N ILE A 170 -13.71 1.77 9.13
CA ILE A 170 -12.96 0.51 9.02
C ILE A 170 -13.68 -0.47 8.08
N ARG A 171 -15.01 -0.57 8.16
CA ARG A 171 -15.80 -1.40 7.25
C ARG A 171 -15.70 -0.91 5.80
N THR A 172 -15.67 0.40 5.59
CA THR A 172 -15.67 1.02 4.26
C THR A 172 -14.25 1.06 3.66
N PHE A 173 -13.24 1.20 4.50
CA PHE A 173 -11.82 1.24 4.18
C PHE A 173 -11.04 0.35 5.17
N PRO A 174 -10.99 -0.97 4.93
CA PRO A 174 -10.25 -1.88 5.81
C PRO A 174 -8.78 -1.50 5.97
N SER A 175 -8.17 -0.96 4.91
CA SER A 175 -6.81 -0.44 4.88
C SER A 175 -6.52 0.64 5.91
N VAL A 176 -7.52 1.41 6.31
CA VAL A 176 -7.36 2.48 7.30
C VAL A 176 -7.19 1.93 8.72
N SER A 177 -7.62 0.69 8.97
CA SER A 177 -7.49 0.03 10.29
C SER A 177 -6.03 -0.17 10.70
N GLY A 178 -5.15 -0.42 9.72
CA GLY A 178 -3.72 -0.58 9.95
C GLY A 178 -3.08 0.73 10.40
N MET A 179 -3.48 1.85 9.78
CA MET A 179 -2.90 3.19 10.00
C MET A 179 -3.00 3.71 11.45
N ARG A 180 -3.82 3.07 12.29
CA ARG A 180 -3.98 3.45 13.70
C ARG A 180 -2.79 2.95 14.54
N VAL A 181 -1.78 3.80 14.67
CA VAL A 181 -0.87 3.78 15.82
C VAL A 181 -1.26 4.94 16.72
N PRO A 182 -1.89 4.70 17.90
CA PRO A 182 -1.92 5.72 18.93
C PRO A 182 -0.46 6.07 19.25
N LEU A 183 -0.04 7.31 19.01
CA LEU A 183 1.09 7.85 19.76
C LEU A 183 0.75 7.66 21.24
N PRO A 184 1.63 7.08 22.07
CA PRO A 184 1.43 7.12 23.51
C PRO A 184 1.60 8.57 23.97
N SER A 185 0.56 9.38 23.82
CA SER A 185 0.40 10.56 24.66
C SER A 185 0.16 10.08 26.07
N THR A 186 0.95 10.64 26.97
CA THR A 186 1.03 10.38 28.39
C THR A 186 -0.35 10.47 29.04
N THR A 187 -1.12 9.39 29.07
CA THR A 187 -2.28 9.28 29.95
C THR A 187 -2.49 7.83 30.35
N THR A 188 -2.16 7.55 31.60
CA THR A 188 -2.48 6.33 32.33
C THR A 188 -3.98 6.04 32.25
N ARG A 189 -4.39 5.13 31.38
CA ARG A 189 -5.66 4.40 31.52
C ARG A 189 -5.42 2.92 31.29
N THR A 190 -5.48 2.19 32.39
CA THR A 190 -5.45 0.74 32.52
C THR A 190 -6.47 0.06 31.60
N LEU A 191 -5.99 -0.40 30.44
CA LEU A 191 -6.70 -1.36 29.59
C LEU A 191 -5.98 -2.71 29.70
N LYS A 192 -6.78 -3.73 29.99
CA LYS A 192 -6.37 -5.11 30.25
C LYS A 192 -5.64 -5.71 29.03
N SER A 193 -4.32 -5.88 29.17
CA SER A 193 -3.48 -6.99 28.67
C SER A 193 -3.65 -7.53 27.22
N ASP A 194 -3.43 -6.71 26.19
CA ASP A 194 -3.05 -7.18 24.83
C ASP A 194 -1.54 -6.98 24.52
N HIS A 195 -0.72 -6.92 25.57
CA HIS A 195 0.65 -6.36 25.53
C HIS A 195 1.81 -7.32 25.22
N THR A 196 1.61 -8.59 24.85
CA THR A 196 2.75 -9.47 24.57
C THR A 196 3.02 -9.60 23.07
N THR A 197 3.56 -8.53 22.47
CA THR A 197 4.13 -8.57 21.11
C THR A 197 5.39 -9.45 21.02
N PHE A 198 5.95 -9.81 22.17
CA PHE A 198 6.92 -10.89 22.28
C PHE A 198 6.19 -12.22 22.52
N LEU A 199 6.50 -13.19 21.69
CA LEU A 199 5.99 -14.54 21.79
C LEU A 199 6.95 -15.36 22.64
N ASP A 200 6.39 -16.19 23.52
CA ASP A 200 7.16 -17.13 24.32
C ASP A 200 7.82 -18.18 23.42
N SER A 201 9.13 -18.35 23.57
CA SER A 201 9.94 -19.32 22.81
C SER A 201 9.48 -20.75 23.07
N GLY A 202 9.06 -21.07 24.30
CA GLY A 202 8.53 -22.39 24.66
C GLY A 202 7.17 -22.70 24.05
N VAL A 203 6.41 -21.67 23.67
CA VAL A 203 5.07 -21.82 23.07
C VAL A 203 5.16 -22.08 21.57
N LEU A 204 6.30 -21.84 20.92
CA LEU A 204 6.51 -21.96 19.48
C LEU A 204 7.54 -23.04 19.15
N GLN A 205 7.33 -24.27 19.65
CA GLN A 205 7.93 -25.45 19.02
C GLN A 205 7.33 -25.58 17.61
N PHE A 206 7.95 -24.91 16.64
CA PHE A 206 7.69 -25.22 15.24
C PHE A 206 8.23 -26.63 15.02
N GLY A 207 7.38 -27.52 14.50
CA GLY A 207 7.81 -28.89 14.21
C GLY A 207 9.00 -28.82 13.25
N GLU A 208 10.10 -29.48 13.61
CA GLU A 208 11.27 -29.63 12.76
C GLU A 208 10.90 -30.49 11.55
N THR A 209 10.40 -29.85 10.50
CA THR A 209 10.61 -30.36 9.16
C THR A 209 11.79 -29.60 8.60
N LEU A 210 12.93 -30.32 8.52
CA LEU A 210 14.15 -30.03 7.76
C LEU A 210 14.11 -28.64 7.11
N ASP A 211 14.83 -27.67 7.70
CA ASP A 211 14.96 -26.27 7.24
C ASP A 211 14.68 -26.17 5.74
N SER A 212 13.44 -25.82 5.34
CA SER A 212 13.17 -25.47 3.95
C SER A 212 13.72 -24.06 3.74
N HIS A 213 15.05 -23.96 3.84
CA HIS A 213 15.80 -22.75 3.61
C HIS A 213 15.51 -22.35 2.17
N LEU A 214 14.93 -21.19 2.00
CA LEU A 214 14.62 -20.70 0.67
C LEU A 214 15.88 -20.04 0.11
N PRO A 215 16.24 -20.31 -1.16
CA PRO A 215 17.49 -19.82 -1.71
C PRO A 215 17.65 -18.31 -1.53
N PHE A 216 18.86 -17.91 -1.16
CA PHE A 216 19.31 -16.52 -1.05
C PHE A 216 18.64 -15.68 0.06
N SER A 217 17.76 -16.24 0.89
CA SER A 217 17.09 -15.49 1.97
C SER A 217 17.27 -16.14 3.34
N ARG A 218 17.24 -15.31 4.39
CA ARG A 218 17.29 -15.75 5.80
C ARG A 218 15.93 -16.24 6.30
N VAL A 219 14.86 -15.97 5.55
CA VAL A 219 13.50 -16.34 5.92
C VAL A 219 13.31 -17.85 5.78
N ARG A 220 12.69 -18.45 6.79
CA ARG A 220 12.39 -19.89 6.83
C ARG A 220 10.90 -20.13 6.97
N ILE A 221 10.42 -21.26 6.46
CA ILE A 221 9.03 -21.68 6.67
C ILE A 221 8.97 -22.55 7.93
N GLY A 222 8.15 -22.14 8.91
CA GLY A 222 7.87 -22.90 10.12
C GLY A 222 6.46 -23.47 10.14
N TYR A 223 6.26 -24.64 10.75
CA TYR A 223 4.97 -25.30 10.88
C TYR A 223 4.54 -25.40 12.34
N ARG A 224 3.29 -25.05 12.65
CA ARG A 224 2.71 -25.23 13.99
C ARG A 224 1.22 -25.53 13.91
N LYS A 225 0.79 -26.64 14.51
CA LYS A 225 -0.63 -27.07 14.53
C LYS A 225 -1.26 -26.98 13.14
N ASP A 226 -0.59 -27.57 12.15
CA ASP A 226 -0.97 -27.58 10.72
C ASP A 226 -1.02 -26.21 10.02
N LYS A 227 -0.50 -25.16 10.65
CA LYS A 227 -0.38 -23.82 10.05
C LYS A 227 1.05 -23.49 9.69
N ARG A 228 1.22 -22.86 8.53
CA ARG A 228 2.49 -22.33 8.04
C ARG A 228 2.75 -20.92 8.52
N TYR A 229 4.00 -20.61 8.78
CA TYR A 229 4.51 -19.31 9.20
C TYR A 229 5.81 -19.01 8.45
N LEU A 230 6.07 -17.74 8.21
CA LEU A 230 7.38 -17.28 7.73
C LEU A 230 8.14 -16.70 8.92
N LEU A 231 9.36 -17.18 9.11
CA LEU A 231 10.23 -16.86 10.23
C LEU A 231 11.40 -16.03 9.69
N ASP A 232 11.37 -14.73 9.98
CA ASP A 232 12.41 -13.79 9.57
C ASP A 232 13.30 -13.52 10.78
N SER A 233 14.47 -14.16 10.79
CA SER A 233 15.41 -14.13 11.90
C SER A 233 16.59 -13.20 11.62
N ALA A 234 16.90 -12.34 12.58
CA ALA A 234 18.09 -11.51 12.57
C ALA A 234 18.74 -11.44 13.95
N GLU A 235 20.04 -11.20 13.96
CA GLU A 235 20.78 -10.90 15.19
C GLU A 235 20.73 -9.40 15.46
N CYS A 236 20.60 -9.02 16.72
CA CYS A 236 20.78 -7.63 17.13
C CYS A 236 22.20 -7.19 16.75
N PRO A 237 22.37 -6.11 15.96
CA PRO A 237 23.69 -5.62 15.60
C PRO A 237 24.51 -5.29 16.85
N GLN A 238 25.80 -5.65 16.86
CA GLN A 238 26.70 -5.37 18.01
C GLN A 238 26.79 -3.88 18.35
N SER A 239 26.59 -3.02 17.36
CA SER A 239 26.61 -1.57 17.50
C SER A 239 25.37 -0.99 18.19
N ARG A 240 24.38 -1.83 18.54
CA ARG A 240 23.09 -1.39 19.05
C ARG A 240 22.77 -2.09 20.37
N ASP A 241 22.28 -1.30 21.32
CA ASP A 241 21.78 -1.82 22.59
C ASP A 241 20.58 -2.77 22.37
N SER A 242 20.64 -3.96 22.99
CA SER A 242 19.60 -5.00 22.88
C SER A 242 18.24 -4.50 23.37
N LYS A 243 18.17 -3.64 24.40
CA LYS A 243 16.90 -3.13 24.91
C LYS A 243 16.26 -2.15 23.92
N SER A 244 17.05 -1.26 23.31
CA SER A 244 16.61 -0.37 22.23
C SER A 244 16.11 -1.17 21.02
N TYR A 245 16.86 -2.18 20.57
CA TYR A 245 16.42 -3.04 19.45
C TYR A 245 15.13 -3.80 19.79
N ALA A 246 15.02 -4.36 20.99
CA ALA A 246 13.81 -5.04 21.43
C ALA A 246 12.59 -4.11 21.52
N LYS A 247 12.78 -2.83 21.90
CA LYS A 247 11.71 -1.83 21.90
C LYS A 247 11.20 -1.57 20.49
N ASP A 248 12.11 -1.35 19.53
CA ASP A 248 11.77 -1.14 18.13
C ASP A 248 11.12 -2.37 17.51
N ALA A 249 11.65 -3.57 17.77
CA ALA A 249 11.09 -4.83 17.28
C ALA A 249 9.65 -5.03 17.75
N ARG A 250 9.40 -4.76 19.04
CA ARG A 250 8.05 -4.81 19.61
C ARG A 250 7.12 -3.79 18.95
N SER A 251 7.60 -2.56 18.78
CA SER A 251 6.82 -1.48 18.16
C SER A 251 6.45 -1.84 16.72
N LEU A 252 7.43 -2.21 15.90
CA LEU A 252 7.22 -2.61 14.51
C LEU A 252 6.27 -3.80 14.41
N ALA A 253 6.48 -4.86 15.19
CA ALA A 253 5.61 -6.04 15.16
C ALA A 253 4.16 -5.72 15.51
N SER A 254 3.95 -4.81 16.48
CA SER A 254 2.60 -4.32 16.84
C SER A 254 1.93 -3.62 15.66
N LYS A 255 2.66 -2.72 14.97
CA LYS A 255 2.18 -2.00 13.79
C LYS A 255 1.87 -2.98 12.63
N LEU A 256 2.79 -3.91 12.34
CA LEU A 256 2.64 -4.91 11.29
C LEU A 256 1.56 -5.96 11.57
N SER A 257 1.17 -6.17 12.84
CA SER A 257 0.09 -7.11 13.19
C SER A 257 -1.29 -6.69 12.67
N LYS A 258 -1.47 -5.39 12.43
CA LYS A 258 -2.71 -4.77 11.95
C LYS A 258 -2.72 -4.56 10.43
N ALA A 259 -1.66 -4.94 9.73
CA ALA A 259 -1.56 -4.78 8.29
C ALA A 259 -2.53 -5.72 7.56
N ASP A 260 -3.31 -5.18 6.62
CA ASP A 260 -3.94 -5.95 5.55
C ASP A 260 -2.86 -6.34 4.51
N PRO A 261 -2.52 -7.64 4.38
CA PRO A 261 -1.44 -8.06 3.51
C PRO A 261 -1.63 -7.71 2.04
N PHE A 262 -2.85 -7.83 1.52
CA PHE A 262 -3.09 -7.61 0.08
C PHE A 262 -3.17 -6.14 -0.29
N PHE A 263 -3.43 -5.28 0.71
CA PHE A 263 -3.42 -3.85 0.53
C PHE A 263 -2.00 -3.28 0.67
N PHE A 264 -1.30 -3.64 1.75
CA PHE A 264 0.02 -3.08 2.09
C PHE A 264 1.20 -3.84 1.51
N ASN A 265 0.99 -5.06 1.00
CA ASN A 265 2.06 -5.92 0.49
C ASN A 265 3.10 -6.23 1.58
N ILE A 266 2.63 -6.24 2.85
CA ILE A 266 3.41 -6.66 4.01
C ILE A 266 2.57 -7.67 4.79
N LEU A 267 3.16 -8.82 5.10
CA LEU A 267 2.46 -9.88 5.80
C LEU A 267 2.12 -9.48 7.23
N ALA A 268 0.97 -9.97 7.70
CA ALA A 268 0.53 -9.74 9.07
C ALA A 268 1.50 -10.41 10.07
N CYS A 269 2.14 -9.60 10.90
CA CYS A 269 3.06 -10.07 11.93
C CYS A 269 2.27 -10.59 13.14
N LYS A 270 2.58 -11.81 13.61
CA LYS A 270 2.01 -12.38 14.83
C LYS A 270 2.73 -11.88 16.09
N GLY A 271 3.99 -11.49 15.96
CA GLY A 271 4.85 -11.06 17.05
C GLY A 271 6.31 -11.42 16.78
N VAL A 272 7.15 -11.19 17.79
CA VAL A 272 8.60 -11.44 17.73
C VAL A 272 8.97 -12.49 18.77
N ILE A 273 9.78 -13.48 18.40
CA ILE A 273 10.44 -14.38 19.35
C ILE A 273 11.79 -13.75 19.70
N LYS A 274 12.09 -13.65 20.99
CA LYS A 274 13.34 -13.09 21.50
C LYS A 274 14.19 -14.20 22.12
N GLU A 275 15.30 -14.53 21.48
CA GLU A 275 16.29 -15.52 21.89
C GLU A 275 17.68 -14.87 21.79
N GLU A 276 18.02 -13.98 22.73
CA GLU A 276 19.22 -13.12 22.61
C GLU A 276 20.48 -13.90 22.20
N PRO A 277 21.25 -13.43 21.19
CA PRO A 277 21.14 -12.14 20.51
C PRO A 277 20.13 -12.10 19.33
N LYS A 278 19.39 -13.19 19.08
CA LYS A 278 18.50 -13.37 17.93
C LYS A 278 17.08 -12.89 18.21
N PHE A 279 16.50 -12.25 17.21
CA PHE A 279 15.10 -11.85 17.16
C PHE A 279 14.47 -12.43 15.90
N THR A 280 13.30 -13.06 16.05
CA THR A 280 12.60 -13.70 14.92
C THR A 280 11.20 -13.13 14.79
N PHE A 281 10.93 -12.40 13.72
CA PHE A 281 9.58 -11.99 13.35
C PHE A 281 8.81 -13.19 12.81
N VAL A 282 7.58 -13.38 13.30
CA VAL A 282 6.72 -14.49 12.91
C VAL A 282 5.57 -13.95 12.08
N PHE A 283 5.64 -14.12 10.76
CA PHE A 283 4.60 -13.70 9.85
C PHE A 283 3.63 -14.84 9.55
N LYS A 284 2.34 -14.51 9.44
CA LYS A 284 1.33 -15.49 9.00
C LYS A 284 1.57 -15.81 7.52
N PHE A 285 1.63 -17.11 7.21
CA PHE A 285 1.61 -17.52 5.81
C PHE A 285 0.22 -17.22 5.24
N PRO A 286 0.10 -16.53 4.09
CA PRO A 286 -1.18 -16.20 3.50
C PRO A 286 -1.92 -17.47 3.04
N ASN A 287 -3.09 -17.72 3.64
CA ASN A 287 -4.01 -18.76 3.19
C ASN A 287 -4.39 -18.44 1.72
N HIS A 288 -4.43 -19.43 0.83
CA HIS A 288 -4.67 -19.29 -0.63
C HIS A 288 -3.46 -18.96 -1.50
N LEU A 289 -2.28 -18.73 -0.91
CA LEU A 289 -1.06 -18.57 -1.68
C LEU A 289 -0.18 -19.83 -1.63
N SER A 290 0.62 -20.02 -2.67
CA SER A 290 1.58 -21.12 -2.80
C SER A 290 2.88 -20.65 -3.46
N ASP A 291 3.86 -21.57 -3.47
CA ASP A 291 5.14 -21.44 -4.16
C ASP A 291 5.91 -20.16 -3.85
N PRO A 292 6.23 -19.91 -2.56
CA PRO A 292 6.99 -18.73 -2.17
C PRO A 292 8.38 -18.75 -2.83
N SER A 293 8.74 -17.67 -3.51
CA SER A 293 10.07 -17.50 -4.11
C SER A 293 10.56 -16.07 -3.91
N SER A 294 11.85 -15.90 -3.62
CA SER A 294 12.46 -14.57 -3.64
C SER A 294 12.55 -14.05 -5.07
N LEU A 295 12.47 -12.73 -5.26
CA LEU A 295 12.67 -12.08 -6.54
C LEU A 295 14.04 -12.47 -7.12
N ARG A 296 15.09 -12.53 -6.30
CA ARG A 296 16.42 -13.01 -6.71
C ARG A 296 16.35 -14.37 -7.40
N SER A 297 15.66 -15.34 -6.79
CA SER A 297 15.53 -16.68 -7.35
C SER A 297 14.86 -16.67 -8.72
N LEU A 298 13.81 -15.86 -8.89
CA LEU A 298 13.09 -15.75 -10.15
C LEU A 298 13.91 -15.06 -11.24
N LEU A 299 14.65 -14.00 -10.89
CA LEU A 299 15.53 -13.29 -11.83
C LEU A 299 16.67 -14.20 -12.31
N LEU A 300 17.26 -15.01 -11.41
CA LEU A 300 18.33 -15.96 -11.75
C LEU A 300 17.84 -17.18 -12.53
N ALA A 301 16.63 -17.65 -12.25
CA ALA A 301 16.04 -18.76 -13.00
C ALA A 301 15.78 -18.39 -14.46
N GLY A 302 15.71 -17.09 -14.80
CA GLY A 302 15.47 -16.62 -16.16
C GLY A 302 14.14 -17.10 -16.75
N THR A 303 13.20 -17.55 -15.91
CA THR A 303 11.89 -18.03 -16.34
C THR A 303 11.05 -16.85 -16.81
N VAL A 304 11.22 -16.53 -18.09
CA VAL A 304 10.36 -15.68 -18.92
C VAL A 304 9.24 -16.60 -19.46
N PRO A 305 7.96 -16.18 -19.46
CA PRO A 305 7.51 -14.81 -19.61
C PRO A 305 6.74 -14.29 -18.38
N VAL A 306 7.38 -13.44 -17.59
CA VAL A 306 6.65 -12.47 -16.78
C VAL A 306 6.32 -11.30 -17.70
N SER A 307 5.04 -11.15 -17.99
CA SER A 307 4.49 -10.07 -18.82
C SER A 307 4.88 -8.72 -18.24
N LEU A 308 4.96 -7.69 -19.09
CA LEU A 308 5.29 -6.35 -18.63
C LEU A 308 4.34 -5.88 -17.52
N SER A 309 3.04 -6.20 -17.63
CA SER A 309 2.03 -5.91 -16.63
C SER A 309 2.33 -6.55 -15.27
N GLU A 310 2.81 -7.80 -15.24
CA GLU A 310 3.22 -8.45 -14.00
C GLU A 310 4.47 -7.80 -13.39
N ARG A 311 5.47 -7.42 -14.21
CA ARG A 311 6.64 -6.69 -13.74
C ARG A 311 6.24 -5.37 -13.09
N PHE A 312 5.33 -4.63 -13.73
CA PHE A 312 4.75 -3.41 -13.17
C PHE A 312 4.01 -3.66 -11.87
N GLN A 313 3.30 -4.79 -11.75
CA GLN A 313 2.60 -5.13 -10.52
C GLN A 313 3.58 -5.41 -9.38
N VAL A 314 4.65 -6.18 -9.63
CA VAL A 314 5.73 -6.43 -8.65
C VAL A 314 6.38 -5.12 -8.20
N ALA A 315 6.70 -4.22 -9.14
CA ALA A 315 7.24 -2.90 -8.85
C ALA A 315 6.29 -2.06 -7.97
N LYS A 316 4.99 -2.02 -8.30
CA LYS A 316 3.98 -1.29 -7.53
C LYS A 316 3.83 -1.87 -6.12
N ASP A 317 3.83 -3.18 -5.99
CA ASP A 317 3.69 -3.88 -4.71
C ASP A 317 4.91 -3.60 -3.79
N LEU A 318 6.13 -3.58 -4.36
CA LEU A 318 7.34 -3.18 -3.64
C LEU A 318 7.24 -1.74 -3.12
N VAL A 319 6.92 -0.78 -4.00
CA VAL A 319 6.81 0.64 -3.61
C VAL A 319 5.77 0.83 -2.52
N LYS A 320 4.61 0.17 -2.62
CA LYS A 320 3.57 0.19 -1.58
C LYS A 320 4.05 -0.36 -0.24
N SER A 321 4.82 -1.44 -0.27
CA SER A 321 5.39 -2.03 0.95
C SER A 321 6.30 -1.04 1.65
N VAL A 322 7.23 -0.42 0.90
CA VAL A 322 8.19 0.54 1.44
C VAL A 322 7.49 1.80 1.97
N LEU A 323 6.52 2.33 1.22
CA LEU A 323 5.68 3.45 1.65
C LEU A 323 5.04 3.18 3.01
N TYR A 324 4.58 1.96 3.27
CA TYR A 324 3.95 1.61 4.54
C TYR A 324 4.95 1.39 5.69
N VAL A 325 6.17 0.92 5.41
CA VAL A 325 7.25 0.91 6.40
C VAL A 325 7.59 2.35 6.81
N HIS A 326 7.72 3.25 5.83
CA HIS A 326 8.01 4.67 6.04
C HIS A 326 6.88 5.40 6.74
N TYR A 327 5.62 5.08 6.42
CA TYR A 327 4.43 5.60 7.13
C TYR A 327 4.48 5.30 8.63
N TYR A 328 5.09 4.19 9.03
CA TYR A 328 5.29 3.84 10.43
C TYR A 328 6.55 4.40 11.06
N GLU A 329 7.23 5.34 10.39
CA GLU A 329 8.46 5.98 10.87
C GLU A 329 9.60 4.98 11.07
N PHE A 330 9.58 3.90 10.26
CA PHE A 330 10.68 2.94 10.20
C PHE A 330 11.42 3.08 8.89
N VAL A 331 12.73 2.84 8.94
CA VAL A 331 13.55 2.56 7.77
C VAL A 331 13.84 1.05 7.71
N HIS A 332 13.76 0.47 6.53
CA HIS A 332 13.94 -0.97 6.31
C HIS A 332 15.42 -1.36 6.29
N LYS A 333 16.27 -0.54 5.65
CA LYS A 333 17.74 -0.70 5.58
C LYS A 333 18.25 -1.94 4.84
N ASN A 334 17.36 -2.71 4.24
CA ASN A 334 17.67 -4.01 3.68
C ASN A 334 16.77 -4.39 2.49
N ILE A 335 16.37 -3.40 1.68
CA ILE A 335 15.54 -3.65 0.50
C ILE A 335 16.44 -4.17 -0.62
N ARG A 336 16.20 -5.41 -1.04
CA ARG A 336 16.98 -6.11 -2.09
C ARG A 336 16.18 -7.32 -2.60
N PRO A 337 16.49 -7.89 -3.78
CA PRO A 337 15.72 -8.98 -4.38
C PRO A 337 15.58 -10.25 -3.52
N GLU A 338 16.46 -10.48 -2.56
CA GLU A 338 16.35 -11.61 -1.61
C GLU A 338 15.22 -11.43 -0.59
N GLU A 339 14.84 -10.18 -0.32
CA GLU A 339 13.86 -9.79 0.69
C GLU A 339 12.49 -9.43 0.08
N ILE A 340 12.39 -9.49 -1.25
CA ILE A 340 11.16 -9.28 -2.02
C ILE A 340 10.60 -10.64 -2.40
N TRP A 341 9.42 -10.98 -1.90
CA TRP A 341 8.87 -12.33 -1.98
C TRP A 341 7.63 -12.40 -2.82
N LEU A 342 7.59 -13.35 -3.75
CA LEU A 342 6.50 -13.55 -4.67
C LEU A 342 5.75 -14.84 -4.33
N PHE A 343 4.44 -14.75 -4.39
CA PHE A 343 3.51 -15.83 -4.07
C PHE A 343 2.46 -15.96 -5.17
N ARG A 344 2.16 -17.20 -5.58
CA ARG A 344 1.15 -17.46 -6.61
C ARG A 344 -0.22 -17.68 -6.00
N HIS A 345 -1.25 -17.13 -6.65
CA HIS A 345 -2.66 -17.39 -6.36
C HIS A 345 -3.09 -18.72 -6.99
N GLY A 346 -2.70 -19.83 -6.36
CA GLY A 346 -2.96 -21.18 -6.84
C GLY A 346 -1.77 -21.82 -7.57
N THR A 347 -2.01 -22.99 -8.16
CA THR A 347 -0.94 -23.89 -8.68
C THR A 347 -0.71 -23.77 -10.19
N ARG A 348 -1.48 -22.94 -10.90
CA ARG A 348 -1.31 -22.76 -12.35
C ARG A 348 -0.11 -21.86 -12.63
N ALA A 349 0.58 -22.13 -13.75
CA ALA A 349 1.75 -21.35 -14.16
C ALA A 349 1.40 -19.88 -14.48
N ASP A 350 0.19 -19.62 -14.96
CA ASP A 350 -0.38 -18.29 -15.27
C ASP A 350 -1.09 -17.63 -14.07
N ALA A 351 -0.98 -18.22 -12.87
CA ALA A 351 -1.61 -17.66 -11.68
C ALA A 351 -1.03 -16.29 -11.36
N ARG A 352 -1.93 -15.34 -11.06
CA ARG A 352 -1.58 -14.01 -10.55
C ARG A 352 -0.58 -14.14 -9.41
N VAL A 353 0.38 -13.22 -9.38
CA VAL A 353 1.39 -13.15 -8.33
C VAL A 353 1.08 -11.98 -7.38
N SER A 354 1.36 -12.18 -6.09
CA SER A 354 1.38 -11.12 -5.08
C SER A 354 2.78 -11.02 -4.50
N THR A 355 3.24 -9.79 -4.30
CA THR A 355 4.57 -9.52 -3.76
C THR A 355 4.48 -9.07 -2.31
N PHE A 356 5.42 -9.48 -1.47
CA PHE A 356 5.52 -9.03 -0.10
C PHE A 356 6.96 -8.69 0.28
N LEU A 357 7.14 -7.61 1.03
CA LEU A 357 8.44 -7.25 1.59
C LEU A 357 8.66 -7.95 2.95
N LEU A 358 9.81 -8.61 3.09
CA LEU A 358 10.32 -9.24 4.31
C LEU A 358 11.74 -8.71 4.60
N GLY A 359 12.49 -9.33 5.51
CA GLY A 359 13.88 -8.98 5.79
C GLY A 359 14.02 -7.86 6.83
N PHE A 360 13.11 -7.82 7.80
CA PHE A 360 13.07 -6.86 8.92
C PHE A 360 14.13 -7.20 9.98
N GLY A 361 15.38 -7.41 9.55
CA GLY A 361 16.51 -7.67 10.44
C GLY A 361 17.30 -6.42 10.81
N ASP A 362 17.53 -5.54 9.83
CA ASP A 362 18.36 -4.34 9.97
C ASP A 362 17.55 -3.05 10.21
N PHE A 363 16.23 -3.18 10.33
CA PHE A 363 15.27 -2.08 10.50
C PHE A 363 15.56 -1.19 11.71
N ARG A 364 15.03 0.03 11.67
CA ARG A 364 15.24 1.03 12.72
C ARG A 364 14.12 2.06 12.71
N HIS A 365 13.66 2.50 13.89
CA HIS A 365 12.83 3.70 13.98
C HIS A 365 13.64 4.92 13.51
N GLU A 366 13.07 5.83 12.73
CA GLU A 366 13.77 6.95 12.07
C GLU A 366 14.63 7.81 13.02
N ASP A 367 14.14 8.07 14.22
CA ASP A 367 14.73 8.91 15.25
C ASP A 367 15.87 8.21 16.01
N ALA A 368 15.93 6.87 15.96
CA ALA A 368 16.90 6.12 16.75
C ALA A 368 18.35 6.41 16.31
N HIS A 369 19.31 6.20 17.21
CA HIS A 369 20.71 6.36 16.85
C HIS A 369 21.09 5.36 15.74
N THR A 370 21.76 5.85 14.70
CA THR A 370 22.32 4.97 13.66
C THR A 370 23.73 4.60 14.10
N GLY A 371 23.95 3.33 14.44
CA GLY A 371 25.31 2.81 14.41
C GLY A 371 25.82 3.00 12.98
N ASN A 372 26.80 3.86 12.77
CA ASN A 372 27.46 4.07 11.48
C ASN A 372 28.38 2.89 11.16
N CYS A 373 27.83 1.68 11.27
CA CYS A 373 28.46 0.42 10.97
C CYS A 373 27.91 -0.02 9.63
N GLY A 374 28.77 0.02 8.61
CA GLY A 374 28.50 -0.62 7.33
C GLY A 374 29.24 -1.94 7.22
N ASP A 375 29.30 -2.49 6.02
CA ASP A 375 30.07 -3.69 5.72
C ASP A 375 30.74 -3.56 4.34
N SER A 376 31.73 -4.40 4.10
CA SER A 376 32.43 -4.49 2.81
C SER A 376 31.74 -5.45 1.83
N ASN A 377 30.50 -5.88 2.11
CA ASN A 377 29.79 -6.80 1.22
C ASN A 377 29.31 -6.04 -0.02
N TRP A 378 30.07 -6.16 -1.10
CA TRP A 378 29.83 -5.46 -2.36
C TRP A 378 28.41 -5.72 -2.91
N ALA A 379 27.92 -6.97 -2.82
CA ALA A 379 26.62 -7.37 -3.36
C ALA A 379 25.46 -6.70 -2.59
N ARG A 380 25.64 -6.45 -1.30
CA ARG A 380 24.70 -5.64 -0.50
C ARG A 380 24.87 -4.15 -0.78
N ASN A 381 26.11 -3.69 -0.92
CA ASN A 381 26.42 -2.29 -1.21
C ASN A 381 25.83 -1.82 -2.53
N LEU A 382 25.65 -2.71 -3.52
CA LEU A 382 24.94 -2.39 -4.76
C LEU A 382 23.55 -1.78 -4.53
N TYR A 383 22.83 -2.27 -3.52
CA TYR A 383 21.48 -1.79 -3.18
C TYR A 383 21.51 -0.62 -2.18
N ARG A 384 22.69 -0.23 -1.68
CA ARG A 384 22.83 0.89 -0.74
C ARG A 384 23.27 2.13 -1.49
N HIS A 385 22.70 3.26 -1.12
CA HIS A 385 23.14 4.57 -1.63
C HIS A 385 24.66 4.74 -1.43
N PRO A 386 25.41 5.37 -2.36
CA PRO A 386 26.85 5.54 -2.28
C PRO A 386 27.35 6.13 -0.94
N GLN A 387 26.62 7.10 -0.37
CA GLN A 387 26.96 7.70 0.93
C GLN A 387 26.85 6.72 2.12
N ARG A 388 26.21 5.56 1.91
CA ARG A 388 26.00 4.51 2.92
C ARG A 388 26.80 3.23 2.64
N GLN A 389 27.66 3.23 1.63
CA GLN A 389 28.55 2.11 1.32
C GLN A 389 29.83 2.16 2.17
N GLY A 390 30.50 1.01 2.29
CA GLY A 390 31.76 0.88 3.03
C GLY A 390 31.57 0.59 4.52
N THR A 391 32.69 0.45 5.26
CA THR A 391 32.69 0.00 6.66
C THR A 391 32.26 1.08 7.65
N SER A 392 32.46 2.35 7.30
CA SER A 392 32.21 3.50 8.17
C SER A 392 31.44 4.59 7.41
N PRO A 393 30.12 4.47 7.28
CA PRO A 393 29.34 5.44 6.52
C PRO A 393 29.29 6.80 7.22
N SER A 394 29.40 7.88 6.45
CA SER A 394 29.57 9.24 6.97
C SER A 394 28.27 9.92 7.43
N MET A 395 27.12 9.43 6.99
CA MET A 395 25.81 10.10 7.14
C MET A 395 24.82 9.23 7.89
N LYS A 396 23.89 9.80 8.67
CA LYS A 396 22.77 9.07 9.28
C LYS A 396 21.92 8.40 8.19
N TYR A 397 21.39 7.20 8.45
CA TYR A 397 20.48 6.54 7.51
C TYR A 397 19.09 7.22 7.56
N THR A 398 18.52 7.58 6.42
CA THR A 398 17.20 8.22 6.26
C THR A 398 16.28 7.40 5.33
N MET A 399 15.01 7.75 5.23
CA MET A 399 14.06 7.07 4.33
C MET A 399 14.49 7.10 2.86
N GLN A 400 15.13 8.18 2.39
CA GLN A 400 15.64 8.31 1.01
C GLN A 400 16.67 7.21 0.66
N HIS A 401 17.40 6.68 1.64
CA HIS A 401 18.32 5.58 1.40
C HIS A 401 17.61 4.26 1.07
N ASP A 402 16.41 4.04 1.64
CA ASP A 402 15.53 2.94 1.20
C ASP A 402 14.98 3.21 -0.21
N ILE A 403 14.67 4.47 -0.54
CA ILE A 403 14.20 4.85 -1.88
C ILE A 403 15.26 4.59 -2.95
N TYR A 404 16.54 4.87 -2.68
CA TYR A 404 17.63 4.45 -3.57
C TYR A 404 17.62 2.94 -3.80
N SER A 405 17.47 2.16 -2.72
CA SER A 405 17.41 0.69 -2.77
C SER A 405 16.25 0.20 -3.65
N VAL A 406 15.09 0.88 -3.55
CA VAL A 406 13.94 0.65 -4.44
C VAL A 406 14.30 0.92 -5.89
N GLY A 407 14.98 2.02 -6.20
CA GLY A 407 15.43 2.36 -7.55
C GLY A 407 16.26 1.25 -8.20
N VAL A 408 17.23 0.69 -7.47
CA VAL A 408 18.05 -0.43 -7.95
C VAL A 408 17.18 -1.67 -8.22
N CYS A 409 16.26 -2.01 -7.31
CA CYS A 409 15.35 -3.15 -7.50
C CYS A 409 14.40 -2.93 -8.70
N LEU A 410 13.92 -1.71 -8.92
CA LEU A 410 13.06 -1.37 -10.06
C LEU A 410 13.78 -1.58 -11.40
N LEU A 411 15.10 -1.33 -11.47
CA LEU A 411 15.90 -1.63 -12.66
C LEU A 411 15.94 -3.14 -12.92
N GLU A 412 16.28 -3.96 -11.91
CA GLU A 412 16.28 -5.42 -12.06
C GLU A 412 14.90 -5.97 -12.44
N ILE A 413 13.81 -5.40 -11.89
CA ILE A 413 12.44 -5.78 -12.25
C ILE A 413 12.10 -5.37 -13.69
N GLY A 414 12.46 -4.17 -14.12
CA GLY A 414 12.20 -3.67 -15.48
C GLY A 414 12.92 -4.50 -16.55
N LEU A 415 14.20 -4.79 -16.30
CA LEU A 415 15.04 -5.64 -17.15
C LEU A 415 14.68 -7.12 -17.03
N TRP A 416 14.11 -7.51 -15.89
CA TRP A 416 13.88 -8.90 -15.48
C TRP A 416 15.15 -9.75 -15.52
N GLN A 417 16.25 -9.15 -15.08
CA GLN A 417 17.57 -9.77 -15.00
C GLN A 417 18.23 -9.37 -13.70
N SER A 418 19.02 -10.29 -13.15
CA SER A 418 19.68 -10.06 -11.88
C SER A 418 21.04 -9.39 -12.06
N PHE A 419 21.36 -8.40 -11.23
CA PHE A 419 22.69 -7.79 -11.19
C PHE A 419 23.71 -8.62 -10.42
N VAL A 420 23.24 -9.40 -9.43
CA VAL A 420 24.06 -10.31 -8.62
C VAL A 420 23.68 -11.74 -8.92
N GLU A 421 24.70 -12.57 -9.17
CA GLU A 421 24.60 -14.01 -9.36
C GLU A 421 25.29 -14.74 -8.20
N TYR A 422 24.91 -15.99 -7.97
CA TYR A 422 25.53 -16.83 -6.93
C TYR A 422 26.12 -18.08 -7.57
N LYS A 423 27.38 -18.37 -7.24
CA LYS A 423 27.99 -19.63 -7.66
C LYS A 423 27.33 -20.79 -6.90
N LYS A 424 26.74 -21.73 -7.64
CA LYS A 424 25.90 -22.88 -7.19
C LYS A 424 26.39 -23.71 -5.98
N MET A 425 27.63 -23.53 -5.51
CA MET A 425 28.24 -24.34 -4.45
C MET A 425 28.76 -23.54 -3.23
N THR A 426 28.73 -22.20 -3.22
CA THR A 426 29.43 -21.45 -2.15
C THR A 426 28.67 -20.24 -1.59
N ASP A 427 27.46 -19.94 -2.08
CA ASP A 427 26.73 -18.69 -1.78
C ASP A 427 27.56 -17.41 -2.00
N VAL A 428 28.69 -17.52 -2.71
CA VAL A 428 29.54 -16.38 -3.06
C VAL A 428 28.89 -15.65 -4.22
N ALA A 429 28.57 -14.38 -3.95
CA ALA A 429 28.04 -13.45 -4.92
C ALA A 429 29.10 -13.07 -5.97
N SER A 430 28.70 -13.01 -7.24
CA SER A 430 29.44 -12.40 -8.36
C SER A 430 28.57 -11.41 -9.12
N ALA A 431 29.18 -10.41 -9.76
CA ALA A 431 28.48 -9.52 -10.69
C ALA A 431 28.00 -10.31 -11.91
N SER A 432 26.78 -10.05 -12.36
CA SER A 432 26.26 -10.57 -13.63
C SER A 432 26.96 -9.92 -14.83
N SER A 433 26.97 -10.62 -15.96
CA SER A 433 27.50 -10.09 -17.23
C SER A 433 26.78 -8.81 -17.68
N LEU A 434 25.46 -8.73 -17.45
CA LEU A 434 24.65 -7.54 -17.69
C LEU A 434 25.16 -6.36 -16.85
N PHE A 435 25.33 -6.56 -15.54
CA PHE A 435 25.77 -5.50 -14.65
C PHE A 435 27.16 -4.97 -15.03
N THR A 436 28.10 -5.87 -15.39
CA THR A 436 29.42 -5.47 -15.91
C THR A 436 29.29 -4.65 -17.20
N SER A 437 28.45 -5.10 -18.15
CA SER A 437 28.24 -4.38 -19.41
C SER A 437 27.60 -2.99 -19.20
N LEU A 438 26.70 -2.86 -18.22
CA LEU A 438 26.06 -1.59 -17.87
C LEU A 438 27.06 -0.60 -17.27
N LEU A 439 27.99 -1.06 -16.44
CA LEU A 439 29.06 -0.23 -15.88
C LEU A 439 30.02 0.28 -16.98
N ASP A 440 30.24 -0.53 -18.02
CA ASP A 440 31.14 -0.19 -19.13
C ASP A 440 30.48 0.73 -20.18
N SER A 441 29.14 0.83 -20.19
CA SER A 441 28.40 1.64 -21.17
C SER A 441 28.03 3.03 -20.62
N GLU A 442 28.56 4.10 -21.20
CA GLU A 442 28.14 5.49 -20.91
C GLU A 442 26.69 5.83 -21.36
N LYS A 443 25.93 4.87 -21.92
CA LYS A 443 24.64 5.12 -22.57
C LYS A 443 23.58 4.09 -22.18
N PHE A 444 22.91 4.32 -21.06
CA PHE A 444 21.68 3.62 -20.70
C PHE A 444 20.45 4.41 -21.16
N TYR A 445 20.24 4.53 -22.48
CA TYR A 445 19.09 5.25 -23.04
C TYR A 445 18.61 4.66 -24.37
N ASP A 446 18.22 3.38 -24.39
CA ASP A 446 17.34 2.92 -25.47
C ASP A 446 16.54 1.68 -25.04
N THR A 447 15.34 1.87 -24.48
CA THR A 447 14.36 0.80 -24.30
C THR A 447 12.94 1.32 -24.47
N SER A 448 12.05 0.44 -24.94
CA SER A 448 10.70 0.74 -25.44
C SER A 448 9.84 1.60 -24.50
N GLU A 449 8.88 2.32 -25.09
CA GLU A 449 8.05 3.36 -24.45
C GLU A 449 7.35 2.94 -23.14
N SER A 450 7.06 1.64 -22.95
CA SER A 450 6.48 1.12 -21.69
C SER A 450 7.52 0.73 -20.63
N GLN A 451 8.77 0.40 -21.00
CA GLN A 451 9.90 0.33 -20.06
C GLN A 451 10.33 1.74 -19.61
N SER A 452 10.00 2.77 -20.38
CA SER A 452 10.33 4.16 -20.06
C SER A 452 9.78 4.63 -18.70
N ILE A 453 8.62 4.14 -18.25
CA ILE A 453 8.04 4.57 -16.96
C ILE A 453 8.81 3.96 -15.78
N LEU A 454 9.10 2.65 -15.81
CA LEU A 454 9.91 2.01 -14.76
C LEU A 454 11.32 2.57 -14.73
N VAL A 455 11.92 2.86 -15.90
CA VAL A 455 13.23 3.50 -16.00
C VAL A 455 13.21 4.91 -15.42
N LYS A 456 12.22 5.74 -15.77
CA LYS A 456 12.05 7.08 -15.18
C LYS A 456 11.87 7.01 -13.67
N LEU A 457 11.01 6.11 -13.18
CA LEU A 457 10.82 5.90 -11.74
C LEU A 457 12.10 5.46 -11.05
N ALA A 458 12.84 4.51 -11.63
CA ALA A 458 14.12 4.08 -11.11
C ALA A 458 15.13 5.23 -11.08
N GLN A 459 15.24 6.02 -12.16
CA GLN A 459 16.10 7.19 -12.21
C GLN A 459 15.75 8.20 -11.12
N THR A 460 14.47 8.56 -11.00
CA THR A 460 13.96 9.45 -9.94
C THR A 460 14.32 8.91 -8.55
N CYS A 461 14.16 7.60 -8.30
CA CYS A 461 14.57 6.98 -7.03
C CYS A 461 16.09 6.96 -6.80
N LEU A 462 16.89 6.76 -7.84
CA LEU A 462 18.35 6.70 -7.73
C LEU A 462 18.98 8.07 -7.51
N THR A 463 18.32 9.13 -7.97
CA THR A 463 18.73 10.53 -7.78
C THR A 463 17.97 11.21 -6.63
N CYS A 464 17.33 10.45 -5.73
CA CYS A 464 16.45 11.01 -4.68
C CYS A 464 17.17 11.87 -3.62
N LEU A 465 18.51 11.85 -3.61
CA LEU A 465 19.35 12.69 -2.76
C LEU A 465 20.11 13.76 -3.57
N ASP A 466 19.90 13.83 -4.89
CA ASP A 466 20.56 14.81 -5.75
C ASP A 466 19.85 16.17 -5.61
N PRO A 467 20.59 17.28 -5.41
CA PRO A 467 19.99 18.60 -5.22
C PRO A 467 19.10 19.09 -6.38
N GLY A 468 19.27 18.53 -7.59
CA GLY A 468 18.50 18.87 -8.78
C GLY A 468 17.23 18.04 -8.98
N ASN A 469 16.98 17.04 -8.15
CA ASN A 469 15.78 16.21 -8.25
C ASN A 469 14.61 16.92 -7.55
N VAL A 470 13.68 17.45 -8.35
CA VAL A 470 12.50 18.16 -7.85
C VAL A 470 11.38 17.25 -7.35
N ASP A 471 11.43 15.95 -7.67
CA ASP A 471 10.41 14.99 -7.26
C ASP A 471 10.55 14.60 -5.78
N PHE A 472 11.74 14.80 -5.20
CA PHE A 472 12.03 14.61 -3.78
C PHE A 472 12.49 15.95 -3.17
N GLY A 473 11.77 16.45 -2.15
CA GLY A 473 12.16 17.69 -1.46
C GLY A 473 13.52 17.59 -0.76
N ASP A 474 14.14 18.73 -0.44
CA ASP A 474 15.42 18.79 0.28
C ASP A 474 15.24 18.18 1.69
N SER A 475 16.05 17.17 2.03
CA SER A 475 16.01 16.49 3.33
C SER A 475 16.20 17.45 4.51
N ARG A 476 16.89 18.59 4.30
CA ARG A 476 17.10 19.63 5.32
C ARG A 476 15.83 20.41 5.66
N GLN A 477 14.80 20.35 4.83
CA GLN A 477 13.49 20.96 5.12
C GLN A 477 12.78 20.27 6.30
N PHE A 478 13.25 19.08 6.68
CA PHE A 478 12.70 18.29 7.79
C PHE A 478 13.54 18.38 9.06
N GLU A 479 14.54 19.28 9.10
CA GLU A 479 15.43 19.52 10.25
C GLU A 479 15.13 20.90 10.85
N ASP A 480 15.12 21.01 12.18
CA ASP A 480 15.01 22.30 12.87
C ASP A 480 16.36 23.05 12.85
N LYS A 481 16.36 24.25 13.46
CA LYS A 481 17.55 25.11 13.53
C LYS A 481 18.73 24.47 14.26
N ASP A 482 18.48 23.42 15.05
CA ASP A 482 19.46 22.69 15.83
C ASP A 482 19.87 21.37 15.15
N GLY A 483 19.39 21.10 13.92
CA GLY A 483 19.69 19.89 13.16
C GLY A 483 18.98 18.63 13.68
N LEU A 484 17.96 18.80 14.54
CA LEU A 484 17.09 17.72 14.96
C LEU A 484 15.96 17.58 13.93
N LEU A 485 15.69 16.34 13.51
CA LEU A 485 14.54 16.06 12.66
C LEU A 485 13.27 16.51 13.38
N ILE A 486 12.46 17.34 12.72
CA ILE A 486 11.19 17.83 13.25
C ILE A 486 10.21 16.65 13.23
N HIS A 487 10.25 15.84 14.29
CA HIS A 487 9.40 14.67 14.47
C HIS A 487 8.00 15.11 14.85
N GLY A 488 7.20 15.27 13.80
CA GLY A 488 5.84 15.74 13.86
C GLY A 488 5.69 16.89 12.90
N ARG A 489 5.61 16.57 11.61
CA ARG A 489 4.74 17.23 10.61
C ARG A 489 5.14 16.80 9.17
N LEU A 490 4.44 15.79 8.62
CA LEU A 490 3.95 15.89 7.23
C LEU A 490 3.06 17.14 7.03
N SER A 491 2.72 17.81 8.13
CA SER A 491 1.89 18.99 8.27
C SER A 491 2.58 20.36 8.17
N ASP A 492 3.86 20.44 7.78
CA ASP A 492 4.58 21.70 7.53
C ASP A 492 5.20 21.72 6.12
N ILE A 493 4.53 21.09 5.15
CA ILE A 493 4.64 21.56 3.76
C ILE A 493 3.96 22.94 3.71
N GLN A 494 4.65 23.96 4.21
CA GLN A 494 4.42 25.33 3.77
C GLN A 494 5.22 25.50 2.47
N VAL A 495 4.50 25.54 1.36
CA VAL A 495 4.93 26.32 0.20
C VAL A 495 4.64 27.78 0.50
#